data_AF-E3RUK7-F1
#
_entry.id   AF-E3RUK7-F1
#
_cell.length_a   1.000
_cell.length_b   1.000
_cell.length_c   1.000
_cell.angle_alpha   90.00
_cell.angle_beta   90.00
_cell.angle_gamma   90.00
#
_symmetry.space_group_name_H-M   'P 1'
#
loop_
_entity.id
_entity.type
_entity.pdbx_description
1 polymer ?
#
loop_
_entity_poly.entity_id
_entity_poly.type
_entity_poly.pdbx_seq_one_letter_code
_entity_poly.pdbx_strand_id
1 'polypeptide(L)'
;MGYLAGQYGSDVPSPHYAADPSGCFAVPSHGPASRVQMDADGYAPIRTKIGRQGKKTVSGLHHRWGCHVAAAAVVAAEEEEDSTAVTWLRGYNTRQALQILPAIVPPPDQARIRFMAVFFGANDASLPDAPNKQHIPLDEFKANLRAIVSHPQIQAHDPRIILVSPAPINEHLWWPRDQSNGYTSVTRLAATTKIYADAVAELGTELRLPVVNLWEAFMAKTDFKLGAWKLGDPLPGSLEIAQSDALVELMYDGLHFNPAGYEMLYQEFIKVISARWPDQIPEKLAMVLPAWNDEAAWGA
;
A
#
# COMPACT_ATOMS: atom_id res chain seq x y z
N MET A 1 -22.18 -56.11 28.58
CA MET A 1 -22.04 -56.81 27.27
C MET A 1 -23.32 -56.62 26.51
N GLY A 2 -23.34 -55.78 25.48
CA GLY A 2 -24.50 -55.56 24.63
C GLY A 2 -24.07 -55.70 23.18
N TYR A 3 -24.73 -56.58 22.45
CA TYR A 3 -24.55 -56.86 21.03
C TYR A 3 -25.89 -56.72 20.31
N LEU A 4 -25.79 -56.49 18.99
CA LEU A 4 -26.80 -56.48 17.93
C LEU A 4 -27.46 -55.11 17.68
N ALA A 5 -27.72 -54.66 16.45
CA ALA A 5 -27.30 -54.98 15.07
C ALA A 5 -28.09 -53.99 14.18
N GLY A 6 -27.61 -53.65 12.98
CA GLY A 6 -28.47 -53.04 11.95
C GLY A 6 -27.75 -52.14 10.96
N GLN A 7 -27.44 -52.70 9.79
CA GLN A 7 -26.98 -52.00 8.59
C GLN A 7 -28.14 -51.26 7.89
N TYR A 8 -27.87 -50.09 7.32
CA TYR A 8 -28.39 -49.69 6.00
C TYR A 8 -27.35 -48.77 5.34
N GLY A 9 -26.94 -49.11 4.12
CA GLY A 9 -26.01 -48.33 3.32
C GLY A 9 -26.71 -47.25 2.50
N SER A 10 -25.96 -46.18 2.21
CA SER A 10 -26.13 -45.38 1.00
C SER A 10 -24.79 -44.71 0.70
N ASP A 11 -24.28 -44.99 -0.50
CA ASP A 11 -23.12 -44.37 -1.11
C ASP A 11 -23.18 -42.84 -1.04
N VAL A 12 -22.17 -42.22 -0.43
CA VAL A 12 -21.82 -40.81 -0.64
C VAL A 12 -20.30 -40.75 -0.76
N PRO A 13 -19.73 -40.28 -1.88
CA PRO A 13 -18.28 -40.12 -2.00
C PRO A 13 -17.80 -39.05 -1.02
N SER A 14 -16.81 -39.38 -0.20
CA SER A 14 -16.07 -38.42 0.62
C SER A 14 -15.53 -37.31 -0.30
N PRO A 15 -15.85 -36.03 -0.08
CA PRO A 15 -15.19 -34.98 -0.83
C PRO A 15 -13.73 -34.91 -0.39
N HIS A 16 -12.84 -35.28 -1.30
CA HIS A 16 -11.47 -34.81 -1.29
C HIS A 16 -11.50 -33.29 -1.25
N TYR A 17 -11.23 -32.70 -0.09
CA TYR A 17 -10.90 -31.28 0.00
C TYR A 17 -9.50 -31.10 -0.60
N ALA A 18 -9.46 -30.76 -1.89
CA ALA A 18 -8.32 -30.04 -2.44
C ALA A 18 -8.28 -28.69 -1.73
N ALA A 19 -7.18 -28.40 -1.04
CA ALA A 19 -6.93 -27.09 -0.47
C ALA A 19 -6.79 -26.09 -1.64
N ASP A 20 -7.77 -25.20 -1.77
CA ASP A 20 -7.67 -23.99 -2.59
C ASP A 20 -6.64 -23.05 -1.93
N PRO A 21 -5.57 -22.62 -2.63
CA PRO A 21 -4.58 -21.70 -2.08
C PRO A 21 -5.08 -20.25 -1.99
N SER A 22 -6.34 -19.97 -2.36
CA SER A 22 -7.00 -18.69 -2.11
C SER A 22 -7.85 -18.78 -0.82
N GLY A 23 -7.27 -18.38 0.31
CA GLY A 23 -7.93 -18.37 1.62
C GLY A 23 -9.05 -17.33 1.76
N CYS A 24 -10.09 -17.41 0.93
CA CYS A 24 -11.29 -16.58 1.00
C CYS A 24 -12.48 -17.47 1.39
N PHE A 25 -12.87 -17.45 2.67
CA PHE A 25 -14.13 -18.03 3.10
C PHE A 25 -15.31 -17.23 2.50
N ALA A 26 -16.07 -17.86 1.60
CA ALA A 26 -17.34 -17.33 1.11
C ALA A 26 -18.45 -17.59 2.16
N VAL A 27 -19.21 -16.55 2.52
CA VAL A 27 -20.47 -16.66 3.28
C VAL A 27 -21.64 -16.61 2.28
N PRO A 28 -22.68 -17.45 2.42
CA PRO A 28 -23.68 -17.65 1.36
C PRO A 28 -24.64 -16.47 1.21
N SER A 29 -24.95 -16.09 -0.03
CA SER A 29 -26.01 -15.16 -0.38
C SER A 29 -27.34 -15.89 -0.59
N HIS A 30 -28.40 -15.41 0.05
CA HIS A 30 -29.80 -15.73 -0.30
C HIS A 30 -30.37 -14.58 -1.14
N GLY A 31 -30.91 -14.88 -2.33
CA GLY A 31 -31.73 -13.97 -3.14
C GLY A 31 -31.25 -13.82 -4.60
N PRO A 32 -32.17 -13.71 -5.58
CA PRO A 32 -31.99 -14.36 -6.88
C PRO A 32 -31.17 -13.57 -7.90
N ALA A 33 -30.57 -14.37 -8.77
CA ALA A 33 -29.69 -14.04 -9.87
C ALA A 33 -30.08 -12.84 -10.75
N SER A 34 -29.07 -12.02 -11.05
CA SER A 34 -28.84 -11.54 -12.41
C SER A 34 -27.38 -11.79 -12.77
N ARG A 35 -27.19 -12.74 -13.68
CA ARG A 35 -25.92 -13.19 -14.23
C ARG A 35 -25.39 -12.09 -15.17
N VAL A 36 -24.34 -11.38 -14.75
CA VAL A 36 -23.49 -10.62 -15.68
C VAL A 36 -22.11 -11.25 -15.63
N GLN A 37 -21.80 -11.96 -16.69
CA GLN A 37 -20.49 -12.50 -16.99
C GLN A 37 -19.63 -11.29 -17.41
N MET A 38 -18.63 -10.92 -16.61
CA MET A 38 -17.66 -9.88 -16.96
C MET A 38 -16.33 -10.52 -17.30
N ASP A 39 -15.90 -10.27 -18.54
CA ASP A 39 -14.66 -10.73 -19.14
C ASP A 39 -13.43 -10.09 -18.47
N ALA A 40 -12.30 -10.78 -18.59
CA ALA A 40 -11.09 -10.67 -17.78
C ALA A 40 -10.20 -9.42 -18.00
N ASP A 41 -10.70 -8.34 -18.59
CA ASP A 41 -9.89 -7.14 -18.88
C ASP A 41 -10.66 -5.86 -18.49
N GLY A 42 -10.41 -5.36 -17.27
CA GLY A 42 -11.05 -4.12 -16.82
C GLY A 42 -10.63 -3.70 -15.42
N TYR A 43 -9.49 -3.03 -15.29
CA TYR A 43 -9.15 -2.28 -14.07
C TYR A 43 -9.98 -0.99 -14.03
N ALA A 44 -11.11 -1.01 -13.33
CA ALA A 44 -11.79 0.20 -12.90
C ALA A 44 -11.16 0.73 -11.59
N PRO A 45 -10.92 2.04 -11.44
CA PRO A 45 -10.42 2.60 -10.19
C PRO A 45 -11.42 2.36 -9.05
N ILE A 46 -10.96 1.77 -7.95
CA ILE A 46 -11.76 1.55 -6.75
C ILE A 46 -11.95 2.89 -6.03
N ARG A 47 -13.15 3.46 -6.09
CA ARG A 47 -13.55 4.59 -5.24
C ARG A 47 -13.91 4.06 -3.86
N THR A 48 -13.20 4.50 -2.82
CA THR A 48 -13.48 4.08 -1.44
C THR A 48 -14.11 5.25 -0.67
N LYS A 49 -15.35 5.11 -0.21
CA LYS A 49 -16.00 6.08 0.68
C LYS A 49 -15.61 5.79 2.14
N ILE A 50 -15.06 6.79 2.84
CA ILE A 50 -14.80 6.68 4.29
C ILE A 50 -15.95 7.38 5.03
N GLY A 51 -17.01 6.62 5.33
CA GLY A 51 -18.07 7.06 6.23
C GLY A 51 -17.63 6.94 7.70
N ARG A 52 -17.59 8.05 8.44
CA ARG A 52 -17.31 8.06 9.88
C ARG A 52 -18.58 7.67 10.66
N GLN A 53 -18.70 6.41 11.05
CA GLN A 53 -19.62 6.02 12.14
C GLN A 53 -18.84 5.60 13.38
N GLY A 54 -19.34 6.06 14.53
CA GLY A 54 -18.69 6.17 15.84
C GLY A 54 -17.81 5.01 16.29
N LYS A 55 -16.78 5.38 17.06
CA LYS A 55 -15.90 4.51 17.88
C LYS A 55 -15.81 3.07 17.39
N LYS A 56 -15.23 2.87 16.20
CA LYS A 56 -14.75 1.55 15.78
C LYS A 56 -13.24 1.54 15.90
N THR A 57 -12.78 0.69 16.81
CA THR A 57 -11.39 0.25 17.00
C THR A 57 -10.67 0.05 15.66
N VAL A 58 -9.34 0.22 15.66
CA VAL A 58 -8.34 0.04 14.57
C VAL A 58 -8.62 -1.13 13.59
N SER A 59 -9.39 -2.14 14.02
CA SER A 59 -10.02 -3.18 13.19
C SER A 59 -10.87 -2.68 12.00
N GLY A 60 -11.44 -1.47 12.04
CA GLY A 60 -12.24 -0.92 10.94
C GLY A 60 -11.43 -0.37 9.76
N LEU A 61 -10.16 -0.01 9.98
CA LEU A 61 -9.22 0.37 8.92
C LEU A 61 -8.62 -0.88 8.24
N HIS A 62 -8.50 -2.00 8.97
CA HIS A 62 -7.88 -3.24 8.47
C HIS A 62 -8.45 -3.77 7.14
N HIS A 63 -9.75 -3.59 6.88
CA HIS A 63 -10.37 -4.04 5.62
C HIS A 63 -10.35 -3.00 4.48
N ARG A 64 -9.97 -1.76 4.75
CA ARG A 64 -10.03 -0.64 3.78
C ARG A 64 -8.67 -0.22 3.23
N TRP A 65 -7.58 -0.65 3.86
CA TRP A 65 -6.20 -0.48 3.41
C TRP A 65 -5.62 -1.80 2.84
N GLY A 66 -6.47 -2.63 2.20
CA GLY A 66 -6.15 -4.01 1.85
C GLY A 66 -4.96 -4.22 0.90
N CYS A 67 -3.90 -4.83 1.44
CA CYS A 67 -3.02 -5.85 0.84
C CYS A 67 -2.16 -5.52 -0.41
N HIS A 68 -2.00 -4.27 -0.85
CA HIS A 68 -1.34 -4.03 -2.14
C HIS A 68 -0.40 -2.81 -2.16
N VAL A 69 0.59 -2.73 -1.26
CA VAL A 69 1.74 -1.84 -1.50
C VAL A 69 2.85 -2.57 -2.26
N ALA A 70 2.93 -2.26 -3.55
CA ALA A 70 4.19 -2.34 -4.30
C ALA A 70 4.46 -1.02 -5.06
N ALA A 71 3.41 -0.23 -5.32
CA ALA A 71 3.46 1.18 -5.70
C ALA A 71 2.11 1.83 -5.39
N ALA A 72 2.10 3.02 -4.78
CA ALA A 72 0.90 3.79 -4.53
C ALA A 72 1.09 5.26 -4.93
N ALA A 73 0.13 5.81 -5.66
CA ALA A 73 -0.11 7.25 -5.69
C ALA A 73 -1.35 7.50 -4.85
N VAL A 74 -1.20 8.04 -3.64
CA VAL A 74 -2.37 8.43 -2.83
C VAL A 74 -2.81 9.78 -3.35
N VAL A 75 -3.98 9.84 -4.00
CA VAL A 75 -4.57 11.08 -4.46
C VAL A 75 -5.67 11.46 -3.46
N ALA A 76 -5.38 12.37 -2.54
CA ALA A 76 -6.46 12.93 -1.73
C ALA A 76 -7.12 14.05 -2.56
N ALA A 77 -8.23 13.70 -3.20
CA ALA A 77 -9.09 14.63 -3.91
C ALA A 77 -10.30 14.93 -3.05
N GLU A 78 -10.70 16.19 -2.94
CA GLU A 78 -12.03 16.48 -2.41
C GLU A 78 -12.57 17.85 -2.80
N GLU A 79 -13.78 17.82 -3.36
CA GLU A 79 -14.95 18.54 -2.83
C GLU A 79 -16.08 17.50 -2.67
N GLU A 80 -16.77 17.53 -1.52
CA GLU A 80 -17.80 16.58 -1.03
C GLU A 80 -17.34 15.21 -0.46
N GLU A 81 -17.33 15.12 0.88
CA GLU A 81 -16.99 13.96 1.74
C GLU A 81 -15.52 13.52 1.70
N ASP A 82 -14.85 13.51 2.88
CA ASP A 82 -13.48 13.01 3.20
C ASP A 82 -13.07 11.73 2.42
N SER A 83 -12.85 11.82 1.11
CA SER A 83 -12.81 10.72 0.15
C SER A 83 -11.41 10.61 -0.43
N THR A 84 -10.69 9.62 0.06
CA THR A 84 -9.38 9.28 -0.50
C THR A 84 -9.57 8.51 -1.81
N ALA A 85 -9.21 9.12 -2.94
CA ALA A 85 -9.10 8.40 -4.21
C ALA A 85 -7.74 7.69 -4.26
N VAL A 86 -7.74 6.37 -4.12
CA VAL A 86 -6.47 5.62 -4.18
C VAL A 86 -6.37 4.87 -5.50
N THR A 87 -5.39 5.26 -6.32
CA THR A 87 -5.02 4.49 -7.51
C THR A 87 -3.94 3.50 -7.12
N TRP A 88 -4.34 2.28 -6.74
CA TRP A 88 -3.41 1.19 -6.45
C TRP A 88 -2.92 0.56 -7.75
N LEU A 89 -1.61 0.63 -8.00
CA LEU A 89 -0.97 0.13 -9.21
C LEU A 89 -0.07 -1.05 -8.86
N ARG A 90 -0.69 -2.21 -8.62
CA ARG A 90 0.02 -3.41 -8.17
C ARG A 90 1.12 -3.78 -9.17
N GLY A 91 2.35 -3.86 -8.71
CA GLY A 91 3.51 -4.26 -9.51
C GLY A 91 4.09 -3.17 -10.41
N TYR A 92 3.54 -1.95 -10.42
CA TYR A 92 4.05 -0.87 -11.26
C TYR A 92 5.36 -0.29 -10.74
N ASN A 93 6.23 0.13 -11.64
CA ASN A 93 7.39 0.98 -11.35
C ASN A 93 7.18 2.42 -11.84
N THR A 94 8.12 3.31 -11.55
CA THR A 94 8.01 4.73 -11.89
C THR A 94 7.93 4.99 -13.41
N ARG A 95 8.57 4.15 -14.24
CA ARG A 95 8.50 4.27 -15.70
C ARG A 95 7.08 4.03 -16.21
N GLN A 96 6.42 3.00 -15.69
CA GLN A 96 5.04 2.69 -16.04
C GLN A 96 4.07 3.73 -15.49
N ALA A 97 4.32 4.25 -14.28
CA ALA A 97 3.51 5.30 -13.68
C ALA A 97 3.44 6.54 -14.58
N LEU A 98 4.58 7.02 -15.09
CA LEU A 98 4.64 8.16 -16.01
C LEU A 98 3.78 7.96 -17.26
N GLN A 99 3.74 6.75 -17.81
CA GLN A 99 2.96 6.46 -19.03
C GLN A 99 1.45 6.54 -18.78
N ILE A 100 1.00 6.15 -17.59
CA ILE A 100 -0.44 6.10 -17.28
C ILE A 100 -0.95 7.33 -16.56
N LEU A 101 -0.07 8.21 -16.06
CA LEU A 101 -0.46 9.45 -15.36
C LEU A 101 -1.58 10.22 -16.09
N PRO A 102 -1.53 10.42 -17.43
CA PRO A 102 -2.58 11.15 -18.12
C PRO A 102 -3.95 10.49 -18.13
N ALA A 103 -3.99 9.17 -17.97
CA ALA A 103 -5.24 8.41 -17.92
C ALA A 103 -5.85 8.36 -16.51
N ILE A 104 -5.03 8.52 -15.47
CA ILE A 104 -5.47 8.34 -14.07
C ILE A 104 -5.62 9.66 -13.30
N VAL A 105 -5.01 10.75 -13.77
CA VAL A 105 -5.15 12.07 -13.16
C VAL A 105 -6.22 12.86 -13.92
N PRO A 106 -7.42 13.06 -13.35
CA PRO A 106 -8.45 13.86 -14.00
C PRO A 106 -8.01 15.33 -14.07
N PRO A 107 -8.57 16.11 -15.00
CA PRO A 107 -8.36 17.55 -15.00
C PRO A 107 -9.04 18.23 -13.78
N PRO A 108 -8.55 19.40 -13.33
CA PRO A 108 -9.05 20.07 -12.12
C PRO A 108 -10.52 20.49 -12.14
N ASP A 109 -11.10 20.65 -13.33
CA ASP A 109 -12.53 20.96 -13.52
C ASP A 109 -13.44 19.74 -13.29
N GLN A 110 -12.88 18.52 -13.30
CA GLN A 110 -13.59 17.27 -13.02
C GLN A 110 -13.42 16.78 -11.59
N ALA A 111 -12.23 16.96 -11.01
CA ALA A 111 -11.95 16.67 -9.61
C ALA A 111 -10.72 17.45 -9.15
N ARG A 112 -10.70 17.97 -7.93
CA ARG A 112 -9.56 18.70 -7.39
C ARG A 112 -8.70 17.83 -6.49
N ILE A 113 -7.39 17.75 -6.77
CA ILE A 113 -6.44 17.04 -5.91
C ILE A 113 -5.81 18.02 -4.91
N ARG A 114 -6.11 17.85 -3.61
CA ARG A 114 -5.61 18.72 -2.53
C ARG A 114 -4.29 18.21 -1.94
N PHE A 115 -4.14 16.89 -1.83
CA PHE A 115 -2.91 16.23 -1.42
C PHE A 115 -2.56 15.12 -2.39
N MET A 116 -1.26 14.91 -2.61
CA MET A 116 -0.76 13.78 -3.38
C MET A 116 0.42 13.14 -2.67
N ALA A 117 0.33 11.85 -2.35
CA ALA A 117 1.49 11.07 -1.94
C ALA A 117 2.07 10.32 -3.14
N VAL A 118 3.37 10.45 -3.35
CA VAL A 118 4.12 9.68 -4.36
C VAL A 118 4.91 8.59 -3.64
N PHE A 119 4.45 7.34 -3.76
CA PHE A 119 4.99 6.21 -3.01
C PHE A 119 5.41 5.07 -3.97
N PHE A 120 6.57 5.26 -4.61
CA PHE A 120 7.23 4.29 -5.47
C PHE A 120 8.59 3.90 -4.88
N GLY A 121 9.26 2.90 -5.47
CA GLY A 121 10.59 2.46 -5.05
C GLY A 121 10.67 0.98 -4.69
N ALA A 122 9.59 0.38 -4.17
CA ALA A 122 9.60 -1.03 -3.76
C ALA A 122 9.77 -1.99 -4.96
N ASN A 123 9.18 -1.65 -6.11
CA ASN A 123 9.37 -2.38 -7.37
C ASN A 123 10.62 -1.94 -8.12
N ASP A 124 10.85 -0.63 -8.19
CA ASP A 124 12.01 -0.02 -8.85
C ASP A 124 13.34 -0.57 -8.29
N ALA A 125 13.40 -0.81 -6.97
CA ALA A 125 14.55 -1.38 -6.25
C ALA A 125 14.75 -2.89 -6.46
N SER A 126 13.95 -3.55 -7.32
CA SER A 126 14.25 -4.91 -7.77
C SER A 126 15.64 -4.97 -8.40
N LEU A 127 16.31 -6.12 -8.33
CA LEU A 127 17.63 -6.30 -8.94
C LEU A 127 17.55 -6.22 -10.48
N PRO A 128 18.61 -5.70 -11.16
CA PRO A 128 18.59 -5.52 -12.61
C PRO A 128 18.36 -6.80 -13.42
N ASP A 129 18.84 -7.93 -12.92
CA ASP A 129 18.74 -9.27 -13.51
C ASP A 129 17.53 -10.06 -12.97
N ALA A 130 16.70 -9.47 -12.12
CA ALA A 130 15.52 -10.12 -11.58
C ALA A 130 14.51 -10.47 -12.69
N PRO A 131 13.95 -11.71 -12.70
CA PRO A 131 13.02 -12.16 -13.72
C PRO A 131 11.67 -11.41 -13.73
N ASN A 132 11.35 -10.67 -12.67
CA ASN A 132 10.12 -9.89 -12.55
C ASN A 132 10.09 -8.62 -13.44
N LYS A 133 11.25 -8.20 -14.00
CA LYS A 133 11.39 -7.03 -14.90
C LYS A 133 10.92 -5.70 -14.29
N GLN A 134 10.98 -5.56 -12.97
CA GLN A 134 10.49 -4.36 -12.28
C GLN A 134 11.56 -3.28 -12.08
N HIS A 135 12.84 -3.64 -12.20
CA HIS A 135 13.97 -2.76 -11.94
C HIS A 135 13.94 -1.47 -12.77
N ILE A 136 14.22 -0.35 -12.10
CA ILE A 136 14.48 0.96 -12.71
C ILE A 136 15.82 1.47 -12.15
N PRO A 137 16.83 1.78 -12.99
CA PRO A 137 18.10 2.31 -12.51
C PRO A 137 17.93 3.55 -11.62
N LEU A 138 18.76 3.70 -10.58
CA LEU A 138 18.57 4.72 -9.53
C LEU A 138 18.46 6.16 -10.08
N ASP A 139 19.29 6.52 -11.06
CA ASP A 139 19.23 7.86 -11.67
C ASP A 139 17.95 8.07 -12.49
N GLU A 140 17.49 7.03 -13.18
CA GLU A 140 16.20 7.06 -13.88
C GLU A 140 15.04 7.12 -12.87
N PHE A 141 15.10 6.37 -11.77
CA PHE A 141 14.09 6.41 -10.71
C PHE A 141 13.94 7.84 -10.13
N LYS A 142 15.05 8.49 -9.77
CA LYS A 142 15.03 9.89 -9.31
C LYS A 142 14.50 10.85 -10.37
N ALA A 143 14.89 10.66 -11.64
CA ALA A 143 14.40 11.48 -12.74
C ALA A 143 12.88 11.29 -12.94
N ASN A 144 12.39 10.05 -12.85
CA ASN A 144 10.99 9.73 -12.99
C ASN A 144 10.17 10.34 -11.85
N LEU A 145 10.64 10.26 -10.60
CA LEU A 145 9.97 10.91 -9.48
C LEU A 145 9.86 12.44 -9.67
N ARG A 146 10.93 13.10 -10.15
CA ARG A 146 10.87 14.53 -10.54
C ARG A 146 9.80 14.78 -11.59
N ALA A 147 9.80 13.98 -12.65
CA ALA A 147 8.83 14.10 -13.74
C ALA A 147 7.38 13.85 -13.28
N ILE A 148 7.15 12.93 -12.35
CA ILE A 148 5.83 12.69 -11.75
C ILE A 148 5.39 13.94 -10.99
N VAL A 149 6.19 14.44 -10.05
CA VAL A 149 5.76 15.60 -9.22
C VAL A 149 5.61 16.88 -10.03
N SER A 150 6.39 17.05 -11.10
CA SER A 150 6.30 18.21 -12.00
C SER A 150 5.38 17.99 -13.20
N HIS A 151 4.63 16.89 -13.25
CA HIS A 151 3.79 16.58 -14.41
C HIS A 151 2.72 17.67 -14.60
N PRO A 152 2.48 18.21 -15.82
CA PRO A 152 1.55 19.32 -16.02
C PRO A 152 0.14 19.07 -15.49
N GLN A 153 -0.39 17.85 -15.65
CA GLN A 153 -1.71 17.50 -15.08
C GLN A 153 -1.72 17.45 -13.57
N ILE A 154 -0.61 17.12 -12.91
CA ILE A 154 -0.51 17.16 -11.44
C ILE A 154 -0.40 18.61 -10.99
N GLN A 155 0.47 19.40 -11.63
CA GLN A 155 0.67 20.82 -11.32
C GLN A 155 -0.59 21.65 -11.54
N ALA A 156 -1.46 21.26 -12.49
CA ALA A 156 -2.74 21.91 -12.71
C ALA A 156 -3.68 21.87 -11.48
N HIS A 157 -3.50 20.91 -10.56
CA HIS A 157 -4.27 20.85 -9.30
C HIS A 157 -3.67 21.70 -8.18
N ASP A 158 -2.41 22.12 -8.31
CA ASP A 158 -1.60 22.72 -7.23
C ASP A 158 -1.67 21.93 -5.90
N PRO A 159 -1.34 20.61 -5.91
CA PRO A 159 -1.54 19.77 -4.74
C PRO A 159 -0.40 19.94 -3.72
N ARG A 160 -0.72 19.67 -2.45
CA ARG A 160 0.28 19.43 -1.41
C ARG A 160 0.91 18.05 -1.62
N ILE A 161 2.11 18.03 -2.19
CA ILE A 161 2.82 16.78 -2.50
C ILE A 161 3.64 16.29 -1.29
N ILE A 162 3.55 15.00 -1.00
CA ILE A 162 4.36 14.28 -0.01
C ILE A 162 5.07 13.12 -0.72
N LEU A 163 6.39 13.03 -0.61
CA LEU A 163 7.11 11.84 -1.06
C LEU A 163 7.10 10.77 0.04
N VAL A 164 7.01 9.50 -0.35
CA VAL A 164 7.09 8.37 0.60
C VAL A 164 8.20 7.44 0.15
N SER A 165 9.19 7.21 1.02
CA SER A 165 10.26 6.25 0.71
C SER A 165 9.74 4.82 0.76
N PRO A 166 10.25 3.87 -0.04
CA PRO A 166 9.98 2.44 0.17
C PRO A 166 10.33 2.03 1.60
N ALA A 167 9.51 1.18 2.22
CA ALA A 167 9.85 0.50 3.48
C ALA A 167 11.02 -0.48 3.26
N PRO A 168 11.74 -0.92 4.31
CA PRO A 168 12.67 -2.05 4.18
C PRO A 168 11.95 -3.30 3.69
N ILE A 169 12.65 -4.13 2.92
CA ILE A 169 12.21 -5.48 2.58
C ILE A 169 12.70 -6.48 3.63
N ASN A 170 11.89 -7.48 3.92
CA ASN A 170 12.32 -8.67 4.67
C ASN A 170 12.53 -9.84 3.69
N GLU A 171 13.79 -10.08 3.32
CA GLU A 171 14.21 -11.13 2.39
C GLU A 171 13.86 -12.53 2.90
N HIS A 172 13.84 -12.77 4.23
CA HIS A 172 13.46 -14.07 4.81
C HIS A 172 12.02 -14.47 4.48
N LEU A 173 11.12 -13.48 4.41
CA LEU A 173 9.71 -13.69 4.05
C LEU A 173 9.48 -13.61 2.54
N TRP A 174 10.24 -12.76 1.84
CA TRP A 174 10.06 -12.55 0.40
C TRP A 174 10.71 -13.65 -0.44
N TRP A 175 11.85 -14.20 -0.03
CA TRP A 175 12.53 -15.25 -0.77
C TRP A 175 11.67 -16.50 -1.01
N PRO A 176 10.93 -17.03 -0.01
CA PRO A 176 9.94 -18.10 -0.26
C PRO A 176 8.93 -17.77 -1.36
N ARG A 177 8.55 -16.48 -1.49
CA ARG A 177 7.65 -16.03 -2.56
C ARG A 177 8.34 -16.08 -3.92
N ASP A 178 9.57 -15.61 -4.03
CA ASP A 178 10.36 -15.71 -5.25
C ASP A 178 10.54 -17.18 -5.68
N GLN A 179 10.83 -18.08 -4.73
CA GLN A 179 10.92 -19.51 -4.98
C GLN A 179 9.60 -20.11 -5.48
N SER A 180 8.47 -19.71 -4.87
CA SER A 180 7.14 -20.17 -5.31
C SER A 180 6.78 -19.73 -6.73
N ASN A 181 7.38 -18.63 -7.20
CA ASN A 181 7.25 -18.14 -8.59
C ASN A 181 8.25 -18.81 -9.56
N GLY A 182 9.05 -19.77 -9.08
CA GLY A 182 10.04 -20.48 -9.88
C GLY A 182 11.36 -19.73 -10.07
N TYR A 183 11.63 -18.70 -9.27
CA TYR A 183 12.86 -17.94 -9.36
C TYR A 183 13.98 -18.64 -8.60
N THR A 184 15.18 -18.58 -9.17
CA THR A 184 16.39 -19.23 -8.65
C THR A 184 17.27 -18.30 -7.81
N SER A 185 16.93 -17.01 -7.75
CA SER A 185 17.64 -15.97 -7.00
C SER A 185 16.65 -14.96 -6.45
N VAL A 186 17.04 -14.29 -5.37
CA VAL A 186 16.26 -13.20 -4.78
C VAL A 186 16.05 -12.09 -5.80
N THR A 187 14.85 -11.53 -5.84
CA THR A 187 14.52 -10.43 -6.74
C THR A 187 14.87 -9.06 -6.17
N ARG A 188 15.07 -8.96 -4.86
CA ARG A 188 15.27 -7.72 -4.11
C ARG A 188 16.20 -7.98 -2.93
N LEU A 189 16.93 -6.93 -2.53
CA LEU A 189 17.84 -6.95 -1.38
C LEU A 189 17.53 -5.76 -0.46
N ALA A 190 17.65 -5.96 0.84
CA ALA A 190 17.49 -4.93 1.87
C ALA A 190 18.46 -3.75 1.63
N ALA A 191 19.72 -4.06 1.26
CA ALA A 191 20.72 -3.06 0.92
C ALA A 191 20.30 -2.22 -0.30
N THR A 192 19.81 -2.85 -1.37
CA THR A 192 19.34 -2.14 -2.56
C THR A 192 18.12 -1.28 -2.22
N THR A 193 17.13 -1.80 -1.48
CA THR A 193 15.94 -1.03 -1.08
C THR A 193 16.30 0.21 -0.26
N LYS A 194 17.29 0.14 0.63
CA LYS A 194 17.79 1.31 1.37
C LYS A 194 18.29 2.41 0.44
N ILE A 195 19.04 2.07 -0.62
CA ILE A 195 19.55 3.06 -1.58
C ILE A 195 18.40 3.84 -2.23
N TYR A 196 17.29 3.17 -2.59
CA TYR A 196 16.11 3.85 -3.15
C TYR A 196 15.36 4.66 -2.10
N ALA A 197 15.32 4.20 -0.84
CA ALA A 197 14.75 4.98 0.25
C ALA A 197 15.52 6.28 0.51
N ASP A 198 16.85 6.20 0.59
CA ASP A 198 17.73 7.36 0.75
C ASP A 198 17.55 8.34 -0.42
N ALA A 199 17.46 7.83 -1.66
CA ALA A 199 17.22 8.67 -2.84
C ALA A 199 15.89 9.44 -2.80
N VAL A 200 14.83 8.86 -2.23
CA VAL A 200 13.55 9.57 -2.02
C VAL A 200 13.71 10.68 -0.98
N ALA A 201 14.43 10.42 0.13
CA ALA A 201 14.69 11.40 1.17
C ALA A 201 15.55 12.57 0.68
N GLU A 202 16.61 12.28 -0.08
CA GLU A 202 17.47 13.27 -0.74
C GLU A 202 16.65 14.12 -1.71
N LEU A 203 15.82 13.48 -2.55
CA LEU A 203 14.99 14.19 -3.52
C LEU A 203 13.96 15.11 -2.84
N GLY A 204 13.38 14.68 -1.73
CA GLY A 204 12.49 15.55 -0.95
C GLY A 204 13.20 16.80 -0.44
N THR A 205 14.45 16.67 -0.01
CA THR A 205 15.27 17.82 0.40
C THR A 205 15.55 18.75 -0.79
N GLU A 206 15.96 18.20 -1.93
CA GLU A 206 16.25 18.95 -3.16
C GLU A 206 15.02 19.74 -3.65
N LEU A 207 13.87 19.08 -3.73
CA LEU A 207 12.62 19.66 -4.22
C LEU A 207 11.86 20.46 -3.15
N ARG A 208 12.37 20.49 -1.92
CA ARG A 208 11.71 21.08 -0.74
C ARG A 208 10.31 20.51 -0.48
N LEU A 209 10.13 19.22 -0.79
CA LEU A 209 8.90 18.47 -0.53
C LEU A 209 9.03 17.72 0.80
N PRO A 210 7.97 17.65 1.61
CA PRO A 210 7.97 16.80 2.79
C PRO A 210 8.07 15.31 2.41
N VAL A 211 8.76 14.54 3.25
CA VAL A 211 8.99 13.10 3.06
C VAL A 211 8.44 12.33 4.26
N VAL A 212 7.65 11.30 3.99
CA VAL A 212 7.42 10.20 4.92
C VAL A 212 8.53 9.18 4.70
N ASN A 213 9.54 9.19 5.58
CA ASN A 213 10.65 8.23 5.51
C ASN A 213 10.23 6.92 6.19
N LEU A 214 9.45 6.13 5.46
CA LEU A 214 8.93 4.86 5.97
C LEU A 214 10.04 3.83 6.21
N TRP A 215 11.16 3.96 5.51
CA TRP A 215 12.31 3.10 5.73
C TRP A 215 12.84 3.28 7.14
N GLU A 216 13.16 4.53 7.52
CA GLU A 216 13.63 4.86 8.86
C GLU A 216 12.60 4.51 9.94
N ALA A 217 11.30 4.75 9.69
CA ALA A 217 10.24 4.45 10.64
C ALA A 217 10.17 2.95 10.99
N PHE A 218 10.28 2.08 9.99
CA PHE A 218 10.27 0.63 10.20
C PHE A 218 11.58 0.16 10.84
N MET A 219 12.72 0.65 10.36
CA MET A 219 14.02 0.27 10.89
C MET A 219 14.21 0.71 12.35
N ALA A 220 13.53 1.78 12.80
CA ALA A 220 13.49 2.21 14.20
C ALA A 220 12.79 1.20 15.13
N LYS A 221 12.03 0.21 14.62
CA LYS A 221 11.51 -0.91 15.41
C LYS A 221 12.49 -2.06 15.59
N THR A 222 13.56 -2.06 14.82
CA THR A 222 14.61 -3.08 14.86
C THR A 222 15.77 -2.62 15.75
N ASP A 223 16.76 -3.48 15.92
CA ASP A 223 18.01 -3.11 16.60
C ASP A 223 18.97 -2.29 15.72
N PHE A 224 18.55 -1.89 14.50
CA PHE A 224 19.34 -1.07 13.59
C PHE A 224 19.82 0.23 14.23
N LYS A 225 21.11 0.53 14.08
CA LYS A 225 21.74 1.78 14.52
C LYS A 225 22.47 2.42 13.34
N LEU A 226 21.88 3.45 12.75
CA LEU A 226 22.45 4.16 11.61
C LEU A 226 23.90 4.63 11.86
N GLY A 227 24.20 5.15 13.06
CA GLY A 227 25.55 5.63 13.41
C GLY A 227 26.62 4.55 13.56
N ALA A 228 26.24 3.27 13.67
CA ALA A 228 27.16 2.15 13.75
C ALA A 228 27.25 1.35 12.44
N TRP A 229 26.30 1.56 11.53
CA TRP A 229 26.21 0.84 10.25
C TRP A 229 27.17 1.43 9.22
N LYS A 230 27.82 0.57 8.44
CA LYS A 230 28.66 0.94 7.30
C LYS A 230 28.07 0.37 6.02
N LEU A 231 28.35 1.05 4.90
CA LEU A 231 27.98 0.53 3.59
C LEU A 231 28.58 -0.86 3.37
N GLY A 232 27.73 -1.85 3.10
CA GLY A 232 28.10 -3.26 2.96
C GLY A 232 27.81 -4.11 4.19
N ASP A 233 27.55 -3.50 5.36
CA ASP A 233 27.07 -4.25 6.52
C ASP A 233 25.63 -4.73 6.26
N PRO A 234 25.28 -5.96 6.68
CA PRO A 234 23.93 -6.46 6.52
C PRO A 234 22.92 -5.64 7.33
N LEU A 235 21.70 -5.54 6.79
CA LEU A 235 20.60 -4.80 7.39
C LEU A 235 19.57 -5.77 7.97
N PRO A 236 18.87 -5.42 9.07
CA PRO A 236 17.66 -6.12 9.47
C PRO A 236 16.73 -6.38 8.28
N GLY A 237 16.34 -7.64 8.12
CA GLY A 237 15.57 -8.12 6.95
C GLY A 237 16.43 -8.84 5.90
N SER A 238 17.75 -8.73 5.92
CA SER A 238 18.64 -9.47 5.00
C SER A 238 18.77 -10.94 5.36
N LEU A 239 18.85 -11.82 4.35
CA LEU A 239 19.17 -13.25 4.49
C LEU A 239 20.58 -13.51 5.06
N GLU A 240 21.47 -12.52 5.04
CA GLU A 240 22.84 -12.64 5.57
C GLU A 240 22.89 -12.67 7.10
N ILE A 241 21.82 -12.22 7.77
CA ILE A 241 21.69 -12.22 9.22
C ILE A 241 20.39 -12.88 9.66
N ALA A 242 20.23 -13.08 10.97
CA ALA A 242 19.00 -13.63 11.52
C ALA A 242 17.79 -12.75 11.17
N GLN A 243 16.64 -13.38 11.00
CA GLN A 243 15.38 -12.70 10.73
C GLN A 243 15.05 -11.68 11.82
N SER A 244 14.49 -10.54 11.42
CA SER A 244 14.04 -9.50 12.34
C SER A 244 12.56 -9.69 12.68
N ASP A 245 12.25 -10.15 13.90
CA ASP A 245 10.87 -10.31 14.39
C ASP A 245 10.08 -8.99 14.28
N ALA A 246 10.72 -7.86 14.55
CA ALA A 246 10.11 -6.54 14.40
C ALA A 246 9.66 -6.22 12.96
N LEU A 247 10.32 -6.78 11.93
CA LEU A 247 9.89 -6.61 10.54
C LEU A 247 8.81 -7.62 10.15
N VAL A 248 8.85 -8.83 10.72
CA VAL A 248 7.78 -9.84 10.58
C VAL A 248 6.46 -9.29 11.15
N GLU A 249 6.51 -8.54 12.25
CA GLU A 249 5.32 -7.92 12.83
C GLU A 249 4.70 -6.82 11.98
N LEU A 250 5.38 -6.30 10.96
CA LEU A 250 4.90 -5.20 10.12
C LEU A 250 4.46 -5.64 8.71
N MET A 251 4.82 -6.86 8.30
CA MET A 251 4.67 -7.35 6.92
C MET A 251 4.16 -8.79 6.91
N TYR A 252 3.33 -9.16 5.93
CA TYR A 252 2.83 -10.55 5.85
C TYR A 252 3.65 -11.44 4.89
N ASP A 253 4.30 -10.86 3.88
CA ASP A 253 5.13 -11.58 2.91
C ASP A 253 6.54 -10.99 2.74
N GLY A 254 6.90 -10.01 3.59
CA GLY A 254 8.19 -9.33 3.56
C GLY A 254 8.28 -8.13 2.63
N LEU A 255 7.23 -7.84 1.85
CA LEU A 255 7.14 -6.64 1.01
C LEU A 255 5.87 -5.85 1.33
N HIS A 256 4.73 -6.52 1.42
CA HIS A 256 3.43 -5.93 1.67
C HIS A 256 3.12 -5.89 3.17
N PHE A 257 2.52 -4.78 3.59
CA PHE A 257 2.28 -4.52 5.00
C PHE A 257 1.11 -5.35 5.52
N ASN A 258 1.26 -5.82 6.75
CA ASN A 258 0.13 -6.23 7.55
C ASN A 258 -0.50 -4.97 8.20
N PRO A 259 -1.55 -5.12 9.01
CA PRO A 259 -2.21 -3.96 9.59
C PRO A 259 -1.34 -3.10 10.53
N ALA A 260 -0.36 -3.68 11.23
CA ALA A 260 0.56 -2.90 12.07
C ALA A 260 1.51 -2.05 11.23
N GLY A 261 1.95 -2.55 10.07
CA GLY A 261 2.72 -1.77 9.10
C GLY A 261 1.93 -0.61 8.51
N TYR A 262 0.65 -0.83 8.16
CA TYR A 262 -0.23 0.25 7.69
C TYR A 262 -0.55 1.30 8.75
N GLU A 263 -0.73 0.88 10.02
CA GLU A 263 -0.88 1.82 11.13
C GLU A 263 0.33 2.74 11.24
N MET A 264 1.55 2.20 11.13
CA MET A 264 2.76 3.02 11.15
C MET A 264 2.82 4.01 9.99
N LEU A 265 2.50 3.57 8.77
CA LEU A 265 2.40 4.47 7.61
C LEU A 265 1.44 5.63 7.87
N TYR A 266 0.24 5.34 8.40
CA TYR A 266 -0.75 6.35 8.76
C TYR A 266 -0.20 7.34 9.78
N GLN A 267 0.42 6.86 10.86
CA GLN A 267 1.00 7.72 11.90
C GLN A 267 2.10 8.64 11.34
N GLU A 268 2.96 8.14 10.46
CA GLU A 268 3.99 8.98 9.82
C GLU A 268 3.40 10.04 8.89
N PHE A 269 2.33 9.72 8.13
CA PHE A 269 1.59 10.73 7.37
C PHE A 269 1.02 11.82 8.27
N ILE A 270 0.34 11.44 9.35
CA ILE A 270 -0.25 12.40 10.29
C ILE A 270 0.82 13.28 10.92
N LYS A 271 2.00 12.75 11.28
CA LYS A 271 3.14 13.55 11.77
C LYS A 271 3.56 14.61 10.75
N VAL A 272 3.75 14.22 9.48
CA VAL A 272 4.15 15.13 8.40
C VAL A 272 3.08 16.20 8.17
N ILE A 273 1.81 15.80 8.06
CA ILE A 273 0.69 16.73 7.84
C ILE A 273 0.56 17.69 9.03
N SER A 274 0.60 17.20 10.26
CA SER A 274 0.52 18.04 11.46
C SER A 274 1.64 19.07 11.53
N ALA A 275 2.85 18.70 11.12
CA ALA A 275 4.01 19.60 11.14
C ALA A 275 3.99 20.65 10.03
N ARG A 276 3.52 20.29 8.83
CA ARG A 276 3.56 21.15 7.64
C ARG A 276 2.29 21.95 7.40
N TRP A 277 1.16 21.34 7.71
CA TRP A 277 -0.17 21.88 7.47
C TRP A 277 -1.10 21.57 8.66
N PRO A 278 -0.85 22.19 9.82
CA PRO A 278 -1.55 21.87 11.07
C PRO A 278 -3.06 22.15 11.03
N ASP A 279 -3.54 22.93 10.06
CA ASP A 279 -4.95 23.21 9.76
C ASP A 279 -5.62 22.11 8.92
N GLN A 280 -4.83 21.16 8.42
CA GLN A 280 -5.26 20.09 7.52
C GLN A 280 -5.34 18.73 8.23
N ILE A 281 -5.17 18.69 9.55
CA ILE A 281 -5.36 17.46 10.34
C ILE A 281 -6.86 17.14 10.45
N PRO A 282 -7.24 15.85 10.51
CA PRO A 282 -8.64 15.44 10.50
C PRO A 282 -9.52 16.12 11.55
N GLU A 283 -8.96 16.43 12.73
CA GLU A 283 -9.67 17.07 13.84
C GLU A 283 -10.01 18.55 13.60
N LYS A 284 -9.35 19.21 12.63
CA LYS A 284 -9.55 20.61 12.30
C LYS A 284 -10.29 20.84 10.98
N LEU A 285 -10.54 19.78 10.22
CA LEU A 285 -11.34 19.88 9.00
C LEU A 285 -12.80 20.14 9.36
N ALA A 286 -13.40 21.13 8.68
CA ALA A 286 -14.83 21.35 8.76
C ALA A 286 -15.57 20.19 8.10
N MET A 287 -16.72 19.81 8.66
CA MET A 287 -17.62 18.88 8.00
C MET A 287 -18.18 19.56 6.74
N VAL A 288 -18.09 18.87 5.60
CA VAL A 288 -18.63 19.39 4.33
C VAL A 288 -20.17 19.37 4.33
N LEU A 289 -20.75 18.37 5.00
CA LEU A 289 -22.19 18.20 5.16
C LEU A 289 -22.60 18.40 6.62
N PRO A 290 -23.85 18.81 6.90
CA PRO A 290 -24.35 18.91 8.25
C PRO A 290 -24.22 17.60 9.02
N ALA A 291 -24.08 17.70 10.35
CA ALA A 291 -24.13 16.52 11.21
C ALA A 291 -25.52 15.88 11.14
N TRP A 292 -25.59 14.55 11.25
CA TRP A 292 -26.85 13.79 11.15
C TRP A 292 -27.92 14.20 12.19
N ASN A 293 -27.50 14.85 13.28
CA ASN A 293 -28.35 15.33 14.37
C ASN A 293 -28.53 16.86 14.38
N ASP A 294 -28.18 17.57 13.30
CA ASP A 294 -28.37 19.01 13.17
C ASP A 294 -29.73 19.34 12.55
N GLU A 295 -30.80 19.29 13.35
CA GLU A 295 -32.17 19.52 12.88
C GLU A 295 -32.35 20.87 12.17
N ALA A 296 -31.61 21.90 12.60
CA ALA A 296 -31.69 23.23 11.99
C ALA A 296 -31.10 23.23 10.57
N ALA A 297 -29.97 22.55 10.37
CA ALA A 297 -29.34 22.46 9.06
C ALA A 297 -30.12 21.59 8.06
N TRP A 298 -30.86 20.58 8.53
CA TRP A 298 -31.71 19.73 7.68
C TRP A 298 -33.12 20.29 7.41
N GLY A 299 -33.53 21.35 8.12
CA GLY A 299 -34.82 21.99 7.97
C GLY A 299 -34.85 23.19 7.01
N ALA A 300 -33.70 23.57 6.44
CA ALA A 300 -33.51 24.74 5.57
C ALA A 300 -33.70 24.42 4.07
#